data_AF-A0A0G4IPP1-F1
#
_entry.id   AF-A0A0G4IPP1-F1
#
_cell.length_a   1.000
_cell.length_b   1.000
_cell.length_c   1.000
_cell.angle_alpha   90.00
_cell.angle_beta   90.00
_cell.angle_gamma   90.00
#
_symmetry.space_group_name_H-M   'P 1'
#
loop_
_entity.id
_entity.type
_entity.pdbx_description
1 polymer ?
#
loop_
_entity_poly.entity_id
_entity_poly.type
_entity_poly.pdbx_seq_one_letter_code
_entity_poly.pdbx_strand_id
1 'polypeptide(L)'
;MERVGVVDRLGDLGVVAGHAGQVEVEMGDMTTATASEVDEALAPFAVVIGGIDKISKSVDLIGLLRRRSMQEVEEAGQRRLMDELDRVMVASKRNARLVRAELDRVAADNARLPPGSTIALIRRNLLNTQARHFREAIAEFQHAADSFRDALKQRVTRQARIIMEDVTDDQVEQMVESGQIYETMARLHDRTVDAVVEIEERHKGILAIEQGVRELQDLFGEMAYLVDLQGETLDVIERNVRDAKSYVAKAEKNLIKTEKHARNARGRQCCILLIVVLVCSVIVAVLTFPDIFGTSSRSRGDKHARLAAPAAAAADGVLSATLPAGHRWVVK
;
A
#
# COMPACT_ATOMS: atom_id res chain seq x y z
N MET A 1 1.18 -6.63 39.33
CA MET A 1 1.50 -5.74 38.19
C MET A 1 2.94 -6.00 37.79
N GLU A 2 3.14 -6.99 36.91
CA GLU A 2 4.45 -7.40 36.44
C GLU A 2 4.78 -6.57 35.20
N ARG A 3 5.74 -5.63 35.31
CA ARG A 3 6.17 -4.81 34.19
C ARG A 3 7.07 -5.66 33.30
N VAL A 4 6.56 -6.04 32.13
CA VAL A 4 7.36 -6.63 31.05
C VAL A 4 8.34 -5.56 30.56
N GLY A 5 9.61 -5.67 30.96
CA GLY A 5 10.70 -4.84 30.47
C GLY A 5 11.01 -5.20 29.02
N VAL A 6 10.89 -4.23 28.12
CA VAL A 6 11.42 -4.34 26.76
C VAL A 6 12.95 -4.32 26.88
N VAL A 7 13.58 -5.48 26.70
CA VAL A 7 15.04 -5.60 26.69
C VAL A 7 15.52 -5.04 25.36
N ASP A 8 16.13 -3.85 25.40
CA ASP A 8 16.75 -3.22 24.23
C ASP A 8 18.02 -4.00 23.86
N ARG A 9 17.98 -4.69 22.72
CA ARG A 9 19.06 -5.56 22.21
C ARG A 9 19.91 -4.89 21.12
N LEU A 10 19.74 -3.58 20.90
CA LEU A 10 20.51 -2.84 19.89
C LEU A 10 22.02 -2.84 20.18
N GLY A 11 22.45 -3.00 21.43
CA GLY A 11 23.86 -3.09 21.82
C GLY A 11 24.61 -4.33 21.33
N ASP A 12 23.90 -5.45 21.11
CA ASP A 12 24.52 -6.72 20.70
C ASP A 12 24.99 -6.72 19.23
N LEU A 13 24.51 -5.77 18.42
CA LEU A 13 24.88 -5.64 17.00
C LEU A 13 26.24 -4.92 16.80
N GLY A 14 26.74 -4.21 17.80
CA GLY A 14 27.98 -3.41 17.69
C GLY A 14 29.28 -4.22 17.71
N VAL A 15 29.24 -5.47 18.20
CA VAL A 15 30.46 -6.26 18.44
C VAL A 15 30.90 -7.09 17.21
N VAL A 16 30.05 -7.22 16.18
CA VAL A 16 30.31 -8.10 15.02
C VAL A 16 30.97 -7.38 13.83
N ALA A 17 31.00 -6.04 13.82
CA ALA A 17 31.49 -5.24 12.69
C ALA A 17 33.03 -5.18 12.52
N GLY A 18 33.79 -6.03 13.21
CA GLY A 18 35.27 -5.99 13.21
C GLY A 18 35.99 -6.91 12.22
N HIS A 19 35.31 -7.71 11.40
CA HIS A 19 35.98 -8.63 10.46
C HIS A 19 35.38 -8.52 9.05
N ALA A 20 35.88 -7.54 8.29
CA ALA A 20 35.62 -7.41 6.87
C ALA A 20 36.33 -8.54 6.09
N GLY A 21 35.53 -9.49 5.60
CA GLY A 21 35.83 -10.30 4.43
C GLY A 21 34.58 -10.29 3.58
N GLN A 22 34.64 -9.69 2.39
CA GLN A 22 33.54 -9.63 1.44
C GLN A 22 33.08 -11.06 1.10
N VAL A 23 31.98 -11.48 1.71
CA VAL A 23 31.14 -12.57 1.20
C VAL A 23 29.92 -11.87 0.64
N GLU A 24 29.90 -11.69 -0.67
CA GLU A 24 28.73 -11.22 -1.39
C GLU A 24 27.71 -12.35 -1.35
N VAL A 25 26.76 -12.22 -0.42
CA VAL A 25 25.62 -13.13 -0.31
C VAL A 25 24.60 -12.66 -1.33
N GLU A 26 24.38 -13.45 -2.37
CA GLU A 26 23.25 -13.29 -3.29
C GLU A 26 21.97 -13.55 -2.50
N MET A 27 21.42 -12.49 -1.89
CA MET A 27 20.10 -12.50 -1.28
C MET A 27 19.10 -12.65 -2.42
N GLY A 28 18.43 -13.81 -2.51
CA GLY A 28 17.23 -13.94 -3.32
C GLY A 28 16.26 -12.82 -2.93
N ASP A 29 15.81 -12.07 -3.95
CA ASP A 29 15.11 -10.79 -3.88
C ASP A 29 14.16 -10.69 -2.68
N MET A 30 14.67 -10.09 -1.59
CA MET A 30 13.92 -9.81 -0.38
C MET A 30 13.46 -8.36 -0.44
N THR A 31 12.39 -8.09 -1.20
CA THR A 31 11.78 -6.77 -1.25
C THR A 31 11.01 -6.48 0.06
N THR A 32 11.72 -6.14 1.13
CA THR A 32 11.12 -5.25 2.14
C THR A 32 10.83 -3.95 1.42
N ALA A 33 9.56 -3.58 1.26
CA ALA A 33 9.20 -2.37 0.54
C ALA A 33 10.00 -1.20 1.12
N THR A 34 10.84 -0.58 0.30
CA THR A 34 11.63 0.56 0.74
C THR A 34 10.70 1.71 1.15
N ALA A 35 11.16 2.61 2.01
CA ALA A 35 10.36 3.80 2.35
C ALA A 35 9.92 4.58 1.10
N SER A 36 10.74 4.53 0.03
CA SER A 36 10.42 5.09 -1.28
C SER A 36 9.27 4.36 -1.99
N GLU A 37 9.20 3.03 -1.92
CA GLU A 37 8.10 2.24 -2.52
C GLU A 37 6.77 2.44 -1.80
N VAL A 38 6.80 2.65 -0.48
CA VAL A 38 5.60 2.99 0.28
C VAL A 38 5.11 4.38 -0.10
N ASP A 39 5.99 5.37 -0.21
CA ASP A 39 5.63 6.72 -0.62
C ASP A 39 5.05 6.74 -2.05
N GLU A 40 5.66 5.98 -2.97
CA GLU A 40 5.14 5.76 -4.32
C GLU A 40 3.75 5.07 -4.29
N ALA A 41 3.53 4.14 -3.38
CA ALA A 41 2.23 3.49 -3.23
C ALA A 41 1.14 4.46 -2.70
N LEU A 42 1.51 5.42 -1.84
CA LEU A 42 0.61 6.40 -1.23
C LEU A 42 0.30 7.59 -2.14
N ALA A 43 1.26 8.02 -2.97
CA ALA A 43 1.15 9.24 -3.77
C ALA A 43 -0.16 9.36 -4.59
N PRO A 44 -0.68 8.32 -5.26
CA PRO A 44 -1.94 8.41 -6.00
C PRO A 44 -3.17 8.71 -5.13
N PHE A 45 -3.11 8.42 -3.83
CA PHE A 45 -4.22 8.60 -2.88
C PHE A 45 -4.20 9.95 -2.16
N ALA A 46 -3.15 10.76 -2.32
CA ALA A 46 -3.05 12.05 -1.64
C ALA A 46 -4.25 12.97 -1.94
N VAL A 47 -4.71 12.97 -3.20
CA VAL A 47 -5.88 13.75 -3.63
C VAL A 47 -7.17 13.23 -3.01
N VAL A 48 -7.31 11.90 -2.93
CA VAL A 48 -8.46 11.23 -2.29
C VAL A 48 -8.53 11.60 -0.81
N ILE A 49 -7.42 11.45 -0.08
CA ILE A 49 -7.33 11.76 1.35
C ILE A 49 -7.67 13.24 1.60
N GLY A 50 -7.08 14.15 0.82
CA GLY A 50 -7.35 15.58 0.94
C GLY A 50 -8.79 15.97 0.56
N GLY A 51 -9.42 15.25 -0.37
CA GLY A 51 -10.83 15.44 -0.73
C GLY A 51 -11.78 14.98 0.37
N ILE A 52 -11.51 13.81 0.98
CA ILE A 52 -12.28 13.29 2.13
C ILE A 52 -12.19 14.26 3.32
N ASP A 53 -10.99 14.72 3.67
CA ASP A 53 -10.78 15.69 4.76
C ASP A 53 -11.58 16.99 4.55
N LYS A 54 -11.63 17.49 3.30
CA LYS A 54 -12.47 18.66 2.97
C LYS A 54 -13.96 18.39 3.17
N ILE A 55 -14.44 17.20 2.81
CA ILE A 55 -15.85 16.83 3.02
C ILE A 55 -16.15 16.74 4.52
N SER A 56 -15.28 16.11 5.31
CA SER A 56 -15.40 16.06 6.78
C SER A 56 -15.46 17.46 7.39
N LYS A 57 -14.60 18.39 6.95
CA LYS A 57 -14.66 19.80 7.38
C LYS A 57 -15.96 20.50 6.99
N SER A 58 -16.54 20.14 5.84
CA SER A 58 -17.85 20.65 5.43
C SER A 58 -18.98 20.13 6.34
N VAL A 59 -18.89 18.90 6.87
CA VAL A 59 -19.83 18.38 7.87
C VAL A 59 -19.81 19.27 9.13
N ASP A 60 -18.62 19.55 9.65
CA ASP A 60 -18.45 20.42 10.82
C ASP A 60 -19.03 21.82 10.57
N LEU A 61 -18.78 22.36 9.39
CA LEU A 61 -19.28 23.68 9.00
C LEU A 61 -20.80 23.70 8.88
N ILE A 62 -21.44 22.70 8.28
CA ILE A 62 -22.91 22.59 8.26
C ILE A 62 -23.46 22.53 9.69
N GLY A 63 -22.81 21.78 10.58
CA GLY A 63 -23.19 21.73 12.00
C GLY A 63 -23.09 23.10 12.70
N LEU A 64 -22.06 23.89 12.38
CA LEU A 64 -21.90 25.26 12.87
C LEU A 64 -22.96 26.21 12.29
N LEU A 65 -23.20 26.16 10.98
CA LEU A 65 -24.21 26.96 10.31
C LEU A 65 -25.60 26.66 10.85
N ARG A 66 -25.92 25.38 11.12
CA ARG A 66 -27.21 24.98 11.71
C ARG A 66 -27.41 25.63 13.07
N ARG A 67 -26.39 25.57 13.94
CA ARG A 67 -26.43 26.21 15.26
C ARG A 67 -26.60 27.71 15.15
N ARG A 68 -25.84 28.38 14.26
CA ARG A 68 -25.95 29.82 14.03
C ARG A 68 -27.33 30.18 13.50
N SER A 69 -27.86 29.43 12.53
CA SER A 69 -29.21 29.64 11.98
C SER A 69 -30.31 29.51 13.02
N MET A 70 -30.12 28.73 14.07
CA MET A 70 -31.10 28.62 15.17
C MET A 70 -31.07 29.84 16.11
N GLN A 71 -29.94 30.52 16.22
CA GLN A 71 -29.73 31.69 17.08
C GLN A 71 -29.97 33.01 16.34
N GLU A 72 -29.79 33.02 15.03
CA GLU A 72 -29.96 34.20 14.20
C GLU A 72 -31.44 34.59 14.16
N VAL A 73 -31.68 35.84 14.53
CA VAL A 73 -33.01 36.50 14.52
C VAL A 73 -33.08 37.62 13.47
N GLU A 74 -31.94 38.07 12.95
CA GLU A 74 -31.90 39.08 11.89
C GLU A 74 -32.00 38.45 10.49
N GLU A 75 -32.84 39.02 9.64
CA GLU A 75 -33.06 38.57 8.26
C GLU A 75 -31.77 38.62 7.42
N ALA A 76 -31.02 39.72 7.54
CA ALA A 76 -29.77 39.90 6.83
C ALA A 76 -28.71 38.85 7.25
N GLY A 77 -28.71 38.45 8.53
CA GLY A 77 -27.87 37.36 9.03
C GLY A 77 -28.29 36.01 8.45
N GLN A 78 -29.59 35.77 8.35
CA GLN A 78 -30.12 34.52 7.80
C GLN A 78 -29.86 34.34 6.29
N ARG A 79 -29.97 35.41 5.49
CA ARG A 79 -29.58 35.39 4.08
C ARG A 79 -28.12 34.97 3.89
N ARG A 80 -27.22 35.57 4.67
CA ARG A 80 -25.79 35.24 4.64
C ARG A 80 -25.53 33.78 5.02
N LEU A 81 -26.29 33.24 5.97
CA LEU A 81 -26.21 31.83 6.34
C LEU A 81 -26.65 30.90 5.22
N MET A 82 -27.70 31.25 4.47
CA MET A 82 -28.12 30.47 3.29
C MET A 82 -27.06 30.53 2.19
N ASP A 83 -26.48 31.71 1.92
CA ASP A 83 -25.37 31.83 0.96
C ASP A 83 -24.14 31.01 1.38
N GLU A 84 -23.81 30.99 2.67
CA GLU A 84 -22.70 30.22 3.21
C GLU A 84 -22.98 28.71 3.09
N LEU A 85 -24.21 28.28 3.38
CA LEU A 85 -24.65 26.90 3.18
C LEU A 85 -24.53 26.48 1.72
N ASP A 86 -25.04 27.27 0.78
CA ASP A 86 -24.97 26.96 -0.66
C ASP A 86 -23.53 26.78 -1.14
N ARG A 87 -22.62 27.64 -0.68
CA ARG A 87 -21.18 27.51 -0.98
C ARG A 87 -20.62 26.20 -0.45
N VAL A 88 -20.99 25.80 0.78
CA VAL A 88 -20.57 24.53 1.37
C VAL A 88 -21.12 23.35 0.59
N MET A 89 -22.41 23.37 0.23
CA MET A 89 -23.03 22.32 -0.58
C MET A 89 -22.32 22.17 -1.94
N VAL A 90 -22.07 23.28 -2.65
CA VAL A 90 -21.36 23.26 -3.94
C VAL A 90 -19.93 22.73 -3.80
N ALA A 91 -19.20 23.18 -2.77
CA ALA A 91 -17.84 22.73 -2.52
C ALA A 91 -17.79 21.23 -2.19
N SER A 92 -18.66 20.74 -1.31
CA SER A 92 -18.76 19.33 -0.95
C SER A 92 -19.05 18.46 -2.15
N LYS A 93 -20.00 18.86 -3.01
CA LYS A 93 -20.31 18.13 -4.24
C LYS A 93 -19.11 18.05 -5.19
N ARG A 94 -18.42 19.16 -5.38
CA ARG A 94 -17.20 19.19 -6.20
C ARG A 94 -16.12 18.27 -5.64
N ASN A 95 -15.88 18.30 -4.33
CA ASN A 95 -14.90 17.43 -3.69
C ASN A 95 -15.31 15.97 -3.80
N ALA A 96 -16.58 15.64 -3.63
CA ALA A 96 -17.10 14.28 -3.74
C ALA A 96 -16.89 13.71 -5.15
N ARG A 97 -17.26 14.46 -6.19
CA ARG A 97 -17.03 14.07 -7.59
C ARG A 97 -15.54 13.86 -7.89
N LEU A 98 -14.68 14.72 -7.35
CA LEU A 98 -13.22 14.60 -7.52
C LEU A 98 -12.66 13.37 -6.81
N VAL A 99 -13.09 13.10 -5.57
CA VAL A 99 -12.67 11.89 -4.84
C VAL A 99 -13.10 10.64 -5.59
N ARG A 100 -14.34 10.58 -6.08
CA ARG A 100 -14.81 9.46 -6.90
C ARG A 100 -13.94 9.27 -8.14
N ALA A 101 -13.75 10.33 -8.93
CA ALA A 101 -12.97 10.24 -10.17
C ALA A 101 -11.53 9.74 -9.91
N GLU A 102 -10.92 10.16 -8.80
CA GLU A 102 -9.60 9.67 -8.40
C GLU A 102 -9.61 8.23 -7.90
N LEU A 103 -10.65 7.80 -7.17
CA LEU A 103 -10.80 6.39 -6.79
C LEU A 103 -10.96 5.49 -8.02
N ASP A 104 -11.74 5.92 -9.01
CA ASP A 104 -11.91 5.21 -10.29
C ASP A 104 -10.59 5.13 -11.07
N ARG A 105 -9.86 6.25 -11.14
CA ARG A 105 -8.55 6.31 -11.78
C ARG A 105 -7.55 5.38 -11.10
N VAL A 106 -7.44 5.44 -9.78
CA VAL A 106 -6.51 4.60 -9.02
C VAL A 106 -6.91 3.12 -9.10
N ALA A 107 -8.20 2.80 -9.14
CA ALA A 107 -8.66 1.44 -9.39
C ALA A 107 -8.19 0.92 -10.75
N ALA A 108 -8.32 1.72 -11.81
CA ALA A 108 -7.85 1.37 -13.15
C ALA A 108 -6.32 1.23 -13.22
N ASP A 109 -5.57 2.12 -12.55
CA ASP A 109 -4.11 2.05 -12.47
C ASP A 109 -3.66 0.80 -11.71
N ASN A 110 -4.33 0.45 -10.61
CA ASN A 110 -4.04 -0.75 -9.84
C ASN A 110 -4.25 -2.04 -10.64
N ALA A 111 -5.22 -2.05 -11.57
CA ALA A 111 -5.47 -3.20 -12.45
C ALA A 111 -4.33 -3.46 -13.45
N ARG A 112 -3.47 -2.48 -13.72
CA ARG A 112 -2.31 -2.61 -14.62
C ARG A 112 -1.05 -3.11 -13.90
N LEU A 113 -1.06 -3.15 -12.56
CA LEU A 113 0.10 -3.59 -11.79
C LEU A 113 0.28 -5.11 -11.88
N PRO A 114 1.53 -5.60 -11.89
CA PRO A 114 1.80 -7.03 -11.93
C PRO A 114 1.20 -7.72 -10.68
N PRO A 115 0.43 -8.81 -10.88
CA PRO A 115 -0.20 -9.53 -9.78
C PRO A 115 0.86 -10.11 -8.85
N GLY A 116 0.65 -9.97 -7.54
CA GLY A 116 1.56 -10.49 -6.51
C GLY A 116 2.69 -9.55 -6.09
N SER A 117 2.82 -8.36 -6.69
CA SER A 117 3.77 -7.34 -6.20
C SER A 117 3.32 -6.74 -4.87
N THR A 118 4.28 -6.41 -3.99
CA THR A 118 4.02 -5.77 -2.69
C THR A 118 3.28 -4.44 -2.85
N ILE A 119 3.64 -3.65 -3.87
CA ILE A 119 2.99 -2.37 -4.19
C ILE A 119 1.53 -2.57 -4.62
N ALA A 120 1.22 -3.58 -5.44
CA ALA A 120 -0.15 -3.88 -5.85
C ALA A 120 -1.03 -4.26 -4.64
N LEU A 121 -0.49 -5.05 -3.70
CA LEU A 121 -1.19 -5.41 -2.46
C LEU A 121 -1.47 -4.18 -1.58
N ILE A 122 -0.47 -3.31 -1.39
CA ILE A 122 -0.63 -2.08 -0.59
C ILE A 122 -1.67 -1.16 -1.24
N ARG A 123 -1.56 -0.89 -2.55
CA ARG A 123 -2.49 0.00 -3.24
C ARG A 123 -3.91 -0.54 -3.29
N ARG A 124 -4.11 -1.86 -3.43
CA ARG A 124 -5.44 -2.48 -3.35
C ARG A 124 -6.08 -2.30 -1.97
N ASN A 125 -5.29 -2.48 -0.90
CA ASN A 125 -5.76 -2.26 0.46
C ASN A 125 -6.10 -0.80 0.74
N LEU A 126 -5.28 0.11 0.24
CA LEU A 126 -5.51 1.53 0.39
C LEU A 126 -6.75 1.98 -0.38
N LEU A 127 -6.97 1.47 -1.60
CA LEU A 127 -8.18 1.73 -2.38
C LEU A 127 -9.45 1.34 -1.60
N ASN A 128 -9.49 0.12 -1.06
CA ASN A 128 -10.63 -0.35 -0.27
C ASN A 128 -10.84 0.52 0.98
N THR A 129 -9.75 0.87 1.67
CA THR A 129 -9.80 1.70 2.88
C THR A 129 -10.31 3.10 2.60
N GLN A 130 -9.79 3.75 1.54
CA GLN A 130 -10.20 5.10 1.15
C GLN A 130 -11.64 5.12 0.61
N ALA A 131 -12.06 4.10 -0.13
CA ALA A 131 -13.46 3.97 -0.57
C ALA A 131 -14.42 3.88 0.63
N ARG A 132 -14.03 3.15 1.69
CA ARG A 132 -14.82 3.10 2.94
C ARG A 132 -14.87 4.45 3.65
N HIS A 133 -13.73 5.12 3.82
CA HIS A 133 -13.69 6.45 4.45
C HIS A 133 -14.48 7.50 3.67
N PHE A 134 -14.43 7.44 2.34
CA PHE A 134 -15.25 8.29 1.50
C PHE A 134 -16.74 8.05 1.73
N ARG A 135 -17.18 6.78 1.79
CA ARG A 135 -18.57 6.44 2.13
C ARG A 135 -18.99 7.00 3.49
N GLU A 136 -18.15 6.81 4.51
CA GLU A 136 -18.40 7.32 5.85
C GLU A 136 -18.56 8.85 5.85
N ALA A 137 -17.64 9.56 5.20
CA ALA A 137 -17.69 11.02 5.10
C ALA A 137 -18.94 11.53 4.35
N ILE A 138 -19.36 10.84 3.29
CA ILE A 138 -20.61 11.20 2.56
C ILE A 138 -21.84 10.93 3.42
N ALA A 139 -21.89 9.81 4.15
CA ALA A 139 -23.02 9.52 5.04
C ALA A 139 -23.13 10.55 6.17
N GLU A 140 -22.01 10.92 6.79
CA GLU A 140 -21.95 11.99 7.80
C GLU A 140 -22.41 13.34 7.22
N PHE A 141 -21.98 13.66 6.00
CA PHE A 141 -22.43 14.86 5.31
C PHE A 141 -23.94 14.86 5.05
N GLN A 142 -24.49 13.75 4.56
CA GLN A 142 -25.93 13.60 4.33
C GLN A 142 -26.71 13.79 5.63
N HIS A 143 -26.29 13.14 6.73
CA HIS A 143 -26.92 13.32 8.04
C HIS A 143 -26.87 14.77 8.54
N ALA A 144 -25.74 15.46 8.36
CA ALA A 144 -25.62 16.86 8.75
C ALA A 144 -26.53 17.77 7.90
N ALA A 145 -26.58 17.53 6.58
CA ALA A 145 -27.42 18.26 5.64
C ALA A 145 -28.92 18.05 5.91
N ASP A 146 -29.35 16.81 6.11
CA ASP A 146 -30.72 16.46 6.48
C ASP A 146 -31.12 17.14 7.79
N SER A 147 -30.25 17.11 8.80
CA SER A 147 -30.54 17.77 10.06
C SER A 147 -30.62 19.29 9.94
N PHE A 148 -29.88 19.90 9.00
CA PHE A 148 -30.04 21.32 8.69
C PHE A 148 -31.39 21.58 7.98
N ARG A 149 -31.73 20.76 6.98
CA ARG A 149 -33.02 20.83 6.28
C ARG A 149 -34.19 20.76 7.27
N ASP A 150 -34.14 19.83 8.21
CA ASP A 150 -35.20 19.65 9.21
C ASP A 150 -35.32 20.89 10.13
N ALA A 151 -34.19 21.52 10.48
CA ALA A 151 -34.21 22.78 11.23
C ALA A 151 -34.85 23.93 10.43
N LEU A 152 -34.59 24.00 9.12
CA LEU A 152 -35.25 24.97 8.23
C LEU A 152 -36.75 24.70 8.12
N LYS A 153 -37.15 23.44 7.87
CA LYS A 153 -38.56 23.03 7.81
C LYS A 153 -39.29 23.43 9.09
N GLN A 154 -38.75 23.09 10.26
CA GLN A 154 -39.36 23.45 11.54
C GLN A 154 -39.51 24.98 11.74
N ARG A 155 -38.56 25.79 11.27
CA ARG A 155 -38.68 27.25 11.32
C ARG A 155 -39.77 27.75 10.39
N VAL A 156 -39.79 27.27 9.14
CA VAL A 156 -40.84 27.63 8.17
C VAL A 156 -42.23 27.25 8.71
N THR A 157 -42.39 26.05 9.26
CA THR A 157 -43.66 25.59 9.85
C THR A 157 -44.13 26.49 10.99
N ARG A 158 -43.22 26.91 11.89
CA ARG A 158 -43.58 27.86 12.97
C ARG A 158 -43.98 29.23 12.43
N GLN A 159 -43.22 29.78 11.48
CA GLN A 159 -43.53 31.07 10.87
C GLN A 159 -44.87 31.03 10.15
N ALA A 160 -45.14 29.91 9.47
CA ALA A 160 -46.35 29.68 8.74
C ALA A 160 -47.59 29.64 9.62
N ARG A 161 -47.51 28.98 10.78
CA ARG A 161 -48.59 28.90 11.75
C ARG A 161 -48.95 30.25 12.39
N ILE A 162 -47.98 31.16 12.51
CA ILE A 162 -48.25 32.52 13.01
C ILE A 162 -49.11 33.30 12.00
N ILE A 163 -48.98 33.00 10.71
CA ILE A 163 -49.69 33.67 9.63
C ILE A 163 -51.04 32.99 9.33
N MET A 164 -51.05 31.65 9.35
CA MET A 164 -52.19 30.80 9.02
C MET A 164 -52.69 30.11 10.29
N GLU A 165 -53.52 30.80 11.06
CA GLU A 165 -53.97 30.39 12.40
C GLU A 165 -54.86 29.12 12.38
N ASP A 166 -55.47 28.80 11.23
CA ASP A 166 -56.44 27.72 11.02
C ASP A 166 -55.86 26.43 10.38
N VAL A 167 -54.56 26.39 10.10
CA VAL A 167 -53.91 25.26 9.41
C VAL A 167 -53.21 24.34 10.41
N THR A 168 -53.38 23.02 10.27
CA THR A 168 -52.72 22.04 11.15
C THR A 168 -51.23 21.89 10.82
N ASP A 169 -50.41 21.45 11.78
CA ASP A 169 -48.96 21.26 11.57
C ASP A 169 -48.67 20.33 10.37
N ASP A 170 -49.45 19.25 10.22
CA ASP A 170 -49.34 18.30 9.09
C ASP A 170 -49.66 18.95 7.73
N GLN A 171 -50.67 19.82 7.70
CA GLN A 171 -51.05 20.56 6.49
C GLN A 171 -49.98 21.58 6.11
N VAL A 172 -49.42 22.29 7.10
CA VAL A 172 -48.32 23.23 6.87
C VAL A 172 -47.10 22.49 6.32
N GLU A 173 -46.72 21.35 6.91
CA GLU A 173 -45.59 20.55 6.44
C GLU A 173 -45.81 20.05 5.01
N GLN A 174 -47.01 19.55 4.67
CA GLN A 174 -47.36 19.17 3.31
C GLN A 174 -47.29 20.36 2.33
N MET A 175 -47.70 21.55 2.75
CA MET A 175 -47.58 22.76 1.94
C MET A 175 -46.12 23.20 1.74
N VAL A 176 -45.26 23.00 2.75
CA VAL A 176 -43.81 23.26 2.64
C VAL A 176 -43.15 22.28 1.67
N GLU A 177 -43.50 21.00 1.75
CA GLU A 177 -42.94 19.96 0.87
C GLU A 177 -43.42 20.08 -0.58
N SER A 178 -44.69 20.45 -0.78
CA SER A 178 -45.25 20.70 -2.11
C SER A 178 -44.84 22.05 -2.72
N GLY A 179 -44.21 22.93 -1.93
CA GLY A 179 -43.89 24.30 -2.33
C GLY A 179 -45.10 25.23 -2.46
N GLN A 180 -46.32 24.74 -2.19
CA GLN A 180 -47.56 25.51 -2.30
C GLN A 180 -47.76 26.51 -1.17
N ILE A 181 -46.99 26.39 -0.07
CA ILE A 181 -47.12 27.29 1.08
C ILE A 181 -46.95 28.76 0.73
N TYR A 182 -46.08 29.05 -0.25
CA TYR A 182 -45.86 30.40 -0.76
C TYR A 182 -47.13 30.97 -1.40
N GLU A 183 -47.75 30.21 -2.30
CA GLU A 183 -48.91 30.67 -3.06
C GLU A 183 -50.13 30.87 -2.16
N THR A 184 -50.28 30.00 -1.16
CA THR A 184 -51.33 30.13 -0.13
C THR A 184 -51.13 31.37 0.72
N MET A 185 -49.91 31.66 1.18
CA MET A 185 -49.65 32.85 2.03
C MET A 185 -49.69 34.17 1.27
N ALA A 186 -49.20 34.22 0.04
CA ALA A 186 -49.24 35.43 -0.79
C ALA A 186 -50.69 35.91 -1.03
N ARG A 187 -51.68 35.01 -0.94
CA ARG A 187 -53.10 35.33 -1.10
C ARG A 187 -53.75 35.88 0.19
N LEU A 188 -53.13 35.71 1.36
CA LEU A 188 -53.77 35.97 2.65
C LEU A 188 -53.69 37.45 3.11
N HIS A 189 -52.63 38.21 2.81
CA HIS A 189 -52.58 39.67 3.07
C HIS A 189 -51.34 40.41 2.52
N ASP A 190 -51.42 41.75 2.43
CA ASP A 190 -50.29 42.66 2.11
C ASP A 190 -49.29 42.85 3.28
N ARG A 191 -49.72 42.57 4.53
CA ARG A 191 -48.87 42.71 5.73
C ARG A 191 -47.95 41.50 5.98
N THR A 192 -48.03 40.48 5.13
CA THR A 192 -47.26 39.23 5.25
C THR A 192 -46.16 39.11 4.20
N VAL A 193 -45.97 40.14 3.36
CA VAL A 193 -44.99 40.12 2.25
C VAL A 193 -43.58 39.78 2.75
N ASP A 194 -43.11 40.41 3.83
CA ASP A 194 -41.77 40.15 4.36
C ASP A 194 -41.61 38.71 4.84
N ALA A 195 -42.61 38.17 5.54
CA ALA A 195 -42.60 36.78 6.01
C ALA A 195 -42.71 35.76 4.86
N VAL A 196 -43.43 36.09 3.79
CA VAL A 196 -43.53 35.27 2.58
C VAL A 196 -42.20 35.20 1.85
N VAL A 197 -41.50 36.34 1.69
CA VAL A 197 -40.15 36.39 1.09
C VAL A 197 -39.16 35.57 1.92
N GLU A 198 -39.26 35.65 3.24
CA GLU A 198 -38.40 34.91 4.17
C GLU A 198 -38.63 33.39 4.11
N ILE A 199 -39.89 32.96 3.97
CA ILE A 199 -40.26 31.56 3.75
C ILE A 199 -39.75 31.08 2.39
N GLU A 200 -39.85 31.91 1.34
CA GLU A 200 -39.36 31.60 0.00
C GLU A 200 -37.85 31.35 0.00
N GLU A 201 -37.06 32.21 0.64
CA GLU A 201 -35.60 32.06 0.73
C GLU A 201 -35.20 30.76 1.46
N ARG A 202 -35.93 30.40 2.52
CA ARG A 202 -35.68 29.13 3.23
C ARG A 202 -36.10 27.92 2.42
N HIS A 203 -37.21 28.01 1.68
CA HIS A 203 -37.64 26.95 0.80
C HIS A 203 -36.61 26.70 -0.32
N LYS A 204 -36.03 27.76 -0.90
CA LYS A 204 -34.90 27.63 -1.84
C LYS A 204 -33.71 26.92 -1.19
N GLY A 205 -33.36 27.26 0.04
CA GLY A 205 -32.31 26.58 0.80
C GLY A 205 -32.61 25.09 1.05
N ILE A 206 -33.86 24.74 1.38
CA ILE A 206 -34.32 23.35 1.52
C ILE A 206 -34.12 22.59 0.20
N LEU A 207 -34.57 23.15 -0.92
CA LEU A 207 -34.43 22.54 -2.24
C LEU A 207 -32.96 22.36 -2.64
N ALA A 208 -32.09 23.33 -2.33
CA ALA A 208 -30.65 23.24 -2.57
C ALA A 208 -30.00 22.09 -1.77
N ILE A 209 -30.40 21.94 -0.50
CA ILE A 209 -29.98 20.78 0.32
C ILE A 209 -30.47 19.48 -0.31
N GLU A 210 -31.76 19.37 -0.62
CA GLU A 210 -32.36 18.13 -1.14
C GLU A 210 -31.75 17.72 -2.48
N GLN A 211 -31.55 18.67 -3.39
CA GLN A 211 -30.86 18.42 -4.65
C GLN A 211 -29.41 17.99 -4.39
N GLY A 212 -28.73 18.64 -3.45
CA GLY A 212 -27.35 18.32 -3.12
C GLY A 212 -27.19 16.92 -2.52
N VAL A 213 -28.07 16.53 -1.59
CA VAL A 213 -28.10 15.21 -0.95
C VAL A 213 -28.41 14.13 -1.98
N ARG A 214 -29.41 14.33 -2.84
CA ARG A 214 -29.78 13.38 -3.90
C ARG A 214 -28.61 13.12 -4.85
N GLU A 215 -27.92 14.17 -5.27
CA GLU A 215 -26.75 14.04 -6.15
C GLU A 215 -25.62 13.23 -5.50
N LEU A 216 -25.41 13.39 -4.19
CA LEU A 216 -24.43 12.59 -3.45
C LEU A 216 -24.88 11.14 -3.24
N GLN A 217 -26.18 10.88 -3.13
CA GLN A 217 -26.74 9.52 -3.11
C GLN A 217 -26.50 8.81 -4.44
N ASP A 218 -26.74 9.49 -5.56
CA ASP A 218 -26.48 8.96 -6.90
C ASP A 218 -25.00 8.60 -7.06
N LEU A 219 -24.11 9.52 -6.66
CA LEU A 219 -22.66 9.31 -6.65
C LEU A 219 -22.25 8.06 -5.86
N PHE A 220 -22.92 7.81 -4.73
CA PHE A 220 -22.66 6.64 -3.89
C PHE A 220 -23.15 5.34 -4.53
N GLY A 221 -24.35 5.35 -5.12
CA GLY A 221 -24.88 4.20 -5.86
C GLY A 221 -23.95 3.75 -6.99
N GLU A 222 -23.35 4.72 -7.69
CA GLU A 222 -22.37 4.45 -8.74
C GLU A 222 -21.04 3.86 -8.24
N MET A 223 -20.72 3.99 -6.95
CA MET A 223 -19.49 3.48 -6.35
C MET A 223 -19.64 2.12 -5.67
N ALA A 224 -20.82 1.49 -5.75
CA ALA A 224 -21.09 0.18 -5.13
C ALA A 224 -20.05 -0.89 -5.52
N TYR A 225 -19.52 -0.84 -6.76
CA TYR A 225 -18.51 -1.79 -7.25
C TYR A 225 -17.16 -1.72 -6.52
N LEU A 226 -16.79 -0.56 -5.95
CA LEU A 226 -15.58 -0.42 -5.14
C LEU A 226 -15.80 -0.91 -3.70
N VAL A 227 -17.05 -0.93 -3.25
CA VAL A 227 -17.46 -1.19 -1.87
C VAL A 227 -17.82 -2.67 -1.66
N ASP A 228 -18.26 -3.38 -2.70
CA ASP A 228 -18.63 -4.81 -2.67
C ASP A 228 -17.48 -5.78 -2.30
N LEU A 229 -16.22 -5.32 -2.28
CA LEU A 229 -15.09 -6.15 -1.82
C LEU A 229 -15.01 -6.34 -0.29
N GLN A 230 -15.92 -5.74 0.50
CA GLN A 230 -15.83 -5.69 1.97
C GLN A 230 -16.41 -6.90 2.73
N GLY A 231 -16.70 -8.02 2.06
CA GLY A 231 -16.99 -9.28 2.74
C GLY A 231 -15.75 -9.99 3.33
N GLU A 232 -14.55 -9.68 2.84
CA GLU A 232 -13.32 -10.47 3.11
C GLU A 232 -12.19 -9.66 3.81
N THR A 233 -12.31 -8.32 3.90
CA THR A 233 -11.17 -7.42 4.22
C THR A 233 -10.72 -7.31 5.68
N LEU A 234 -11.48 -7.82 6.66
CA LEU A 234 -10.93 -7.96 8.03
C LEU A 234 -9.73 -8.92 8.03
N ASP A 235 -9.71 -9.90 7.12
CA ASP A 235 -8.59 -10.84 6.97
C ASP A 235 -7.37 -10.20 6.32
N VAL A 236 -7.43 -9.01 5.69
CA VAL A 236 -6.29 -8.51 4.90
C VAL A 236 -5.26 -7.73 5.73
N ILE A 237 -5.66 -6.95 6.73
CA ILE A 237 -4.70 -6.38 7.69
C ILE A 237 -4.09 -7.51 8.53
N GLU A 238 -4.93 -8.44 9.00
CA GLU A 238 -4.45 -9.59 9.75
C GLU A 238 -3.53 -10.47 8.90
N ARG A 239 -3.86 -10.72 7.64
CA ARG A 239 -3.03 -11.46 6.68
C ARG A 239 -1.75 -10.70 6.35
N ASN A 240 -1.78 -9.39 6.10
CA ASN A 240 -0.56 -8.61 5.84
C ASN A 240 0.37 -8.61 7.07
N VAL A 241 -0.16 -8.52 8.29
CA VAL A 241 0.61 -8.61 9.54
C VAL A 241 1.13 -10.04 9.78
N ARG A 242 0.31 -11.05 9.51
CA ARG A 242 0.65 -12.47 9.60
C ARG A 242 1.75 -12.84 8.59
N ASP A 243 1.64 -12.34 7.37
CA ASP A 243 2.58 -12.54 6.29
C ASP A 243 3.90 -11.84 6.63
N ALA A 244 3.87 -10.57 7.04
CA ALA A 244 5.05 -9.84 7.52
C ALA A 244 5.76 -10.60 8.66
N LYS A 245 5.02 -11.09 9.65
CA LYS A 245 5.57 -11.91 10.74
C LYS A 245 6.20 -13.21 10.22
N SER A 246 5.57 -13.86 9.25
CA SER A 246 6.10 -15.09 8.63
C SER A 246 7.39 -14.84 7.84
N TYR A 247 7.50 -13.69 7.16
CA TYR A 247 8.67 -13.31 6.38
C TYR A 247 9.86 -12.97 7.30
N VAL A 248 9.63 -12.24 8.39
CA VAL A 248 10.66 -11.97 9.41
C VAL A 248 11.18 -13.27 10.02
N ALA A 249 10.29 -14.22 10.35
CA ALA A 249 10.71 -15.52 10.89
C ALA A 249 11.53 -16.38 9.90
N LYS A 250 11.28 -16.24 8.59
CA LYS A 250 12.09 -16.90 7.54
C LYS A 250 13.45 -16.20 7.39
N ALA A 251 13.48 -14.87 7.42
CA ALA A 251 14.72 -14.08 7.36
C ALA A 251 15.64 -14.42 8.54
N GLU A 252 15.11 -14.48 9.76
CA GLU A 252 15.86 -14.89 10.97
C GLU A 252 16.50 -16.28 10.79
N LYS A 253 15.72 -17.26 10.31
CA LYS A 253 16.24 -18.62 10.04
C LYS A 253 17.36 -18.63 9.00
N ASN A 254 17.27 -17.77 7.98
CA ASN A 254 18.30 -17.67 6.95
C ASN A 254 19.56 -16.98 7.50
N LEU A 255 19.43 -15.93 8.31
CA LEU A 255 20.56 -15.29 8.99
C LEU A 255 21.33 -16.27 9.90
N ILE A 256 20.61 -17.08 10.69
CA ILE A 256 21.22 -18.11 11.56
C ILE A 256 21.97 -19.17 10.74
N LYS A 257 21.42 -19.59 9.60
CA LYS A 257 22.09 -20.52 8.68
C LYS A 257 23.36 -19.90 8.09
N THR A 258 23.28 -18.63 7.69
CA THR A 258 24.42 -17.88 7.14
C THR A 258 25.52 -17.68 8.17
N GLU A 259 25.20 -17.39 9.43
CA GLU A 259 26.19 -17.30 10.51
C GLU A 259 26.92 -18.63 10.72
N LYS A 260 26.19 -19.74 10.74
CA LYS A 260 26.78 -21.09 10.84
C LYS A 260 27.67 -21.43 9.65
N HIS A 261 27.27 -21.04 8.43
CA HIS A 261 28.08 -21.23 7.24
C HIS A 261 29.33 -20.35 7.24
N ALA A 262 29.22 -19.08 7.64
CA ALA A 262 30.36 -18.17 7.78
C ALA A 262 31.36 -18.66 8.84
N ARG A 263 30.87 -19.17 9.97
CA ARG A 263 31.73 -19.72 11.05
C ARG A 263 32.48 -20.97 10.59
N ASN A 264 31.84 -21.86 9.84
CA ASN A 264 32.47 -23.07 9.31
C ASN A 264 33.41 -22.78 8.12
N ALA A 265 33.17 -21.71 7.35
CA ALA A 265 34.03 -21.29 6.25
C ALA A 265 35.43 -20.89 6.74
N ARG A 266 35.53 -20.20 7.89
CA ARG A 266 36.82 -19.81 8.51
C ARG A 266 37.69 -21.02 8.86
N GLY A 267 37.07 -22.10 9.35
CA GLY A 267 37.77 -23.36 9.65
C GLY A 267 38.33 -24.04 8.40
N ARG A 268 37.55 -24.10 7.31
CA ARG A 268 38.02 -24.67 6.03
C ARG A 268 39.10 -23.82 5.36
N GLN A 269 38.98 -22.50 5.41
CA GLN A 269 39.99 -21.59 4.86
C GLN A 269 41.33 -21.76 5.56
N CYS A 270 41.36 -21.91 6.89
CA CYS A 270 42.59 -22.18 7.64
C CYS A 270 43.24 -23.51 7.23
N CYS A 271 42.45 -24.59 7.10
CA CYS A 271 42.96 -25.88 6.65
C CYS A 271 43.54 -25.83 5.22
N ILE A 272 42.86 -25.13 4.29
CA ILE A 272 43.35 -24.95 2.92
C ILE A 272 44.66 -24.15 2.90
N LEU A 273 44.76 -23.08 3.68
CA LEU A 273 45.97 -22.26 3.79
C LEU A 273 47.16 -23.07 4.35
N LEU A 274 46.92 -23.91 5.36
CA LEU A 274 47.94 -24.80 5.92
C LEU A 274 48.48 -25.80 4.89
N ILE A 275 47.60 -26.39 4.09
CA ILE A 275 47.98 -27.31 3.01
C ILE A 275 48.80 -26.57 1.94
N VAL A 276 48.40 -25.37 1.54
CA VAL A 276 49.14 -24.56 0.56
C VAL A 276 50.54 -24.23 1.07
N VAL A 277 50.70 -23.84 2.34
CA VAL A 277 52.01 -23.57 2.94
C VAL A 277 52.90 -24.82 2.95
N LEU A 278 52.33 -25.99 3.27
CA LEU A 278 53.05 -27.27 3.23
C LEU A 278 53.52 -27.65 1.82
N VAL A 279 52.68 -27.45 0.81
CA VAL A 279 53.06 -27.74 -0.59
C VAL A 279 54.16 -26.78 -1.05
N CYS A 280 54.05 -25.49 -0.73
CA CYS A 280 55.07 -24.50 -1.05
C CYS A 280 56.42 -24.81 -0.37
N SER A 281 56.42 -25.26 0.88
CA SER A 281 57.66 -25.59 1.58
C SER A 281 58.37 -26.80 0.98
N VAL A 282 57.61 -27.83 0.53
CA VAL A 282 58.16 -28.97 -0.19
C VAL A 282 58.77 -28.55 -1.53
N ILE A 283 58.09 -27.69 -2.29
CA ILE A 283 58.60 -27.19 -3.57
C ILE A 283 59.91 -26.41 -3.36
N VAL A 284 59.96 -25.53 -2.35
CA VAL A 284 61.17 -24.76 -2.03
C VAL A 284 62.32 -25.69 -1.59
N ALA A 285 62.04 -26.73 -0.81
CA ALA A 285 63.06 -27.70 -0.39
C ALA A 285 63.64 -28.49 -1.56
N VAL A 286 62.81 -28.90 -2.53
CA VAL A 286 63.26 -29.59 -3.75
C VAL A 286 64.11 -28.67 -4.65
N LEU A 287 63.79 -27.37 -4.70
CA LEU A 287 64.55 -26.40 -5.50
C LEU A 287 65.87 -25.95 -4.84
N THR A 288 65.93 -25.90 -3.50
CA THR A 288 67.13 -25.47 -2.76
C THR A 288 68.11 -26.60 -2.45
N PHE A 289 67.64 -27.85 -2.43
CA PHE A 289 68.48 -29.04 -2.20
C PHE A 289 68.31 -30.10 -3.30
N PRO A 290 68.77 -29.84 -4.54
CA PRO A 290 68.69 -30.81 -5.64
C PRO A 290 69.55 -32.07 -5.42
N ASP A 291 70.56 -32.03 -4.53
CA ASP A 291 71.52 -33.12 -4.34
C ASP A 291 71.06 -34.23 -3.36
N ILE A 292 69.91 -34.07 -2.68
CA ILE A 292 69.39 -35.09 -1.72
C ILE A 292 68.34 -36.01 -2.36
N PHE A 293 67.63 -35.55 -3.41
CA PHE A 293 66.62 -36.33 -4.12
C PHE A 293 67.11 -36.70 -5.52
N GLY A 294 68.14 -37.55 -5.57
CA GLY A 294 68.62 -38.16 -6.80
C GLY A 294 67.52 -38.98 -7.48
N THR A 295 66.98 -38.46 -8.58
CA THR A 295 66.14 -39.26 -9.48
C THR A 295 67.06 -40.21 -10.26
N SER A 296 67.05 -41.49 -9.89
CA SER A 296 67.75 -42.54 -10.63
C SER A 296 67.12 -42.72 -12.01
N SER A 297 67.62 -41.98 -13.01
CA SER A 297 67.47 -42.34 -14.42
C SER A 297 68.70 -43.13 -14.85
N ARG A 298 68.51 -44.42 -15.16
CA ARG A 298 69.57 -45.35 -15.57
C ARG A 298 69.74 -45.32 -17.08
N SER A 299 70.86 -44.81 -17.58
CA SER A 299 71.25 -44.89 -18.99
C SER A 299 72.67 -45.43 -19.18
N ARG A 300 72.73 -46.62 -19.79
CA ARG A 300 73.60 -47.08 -20.90
C ARG A 300 75.13 -46.83 -20.84
N GLY A 301 75.89 -47.93 -20.86
CA GLY A 301 77.32 -47.94 -21.18
C GLY A 301 77.85 -49.37 -21.38
N ASP A 302 78.26 -49.67 -22.62
CA ASP A 302 78.78 -50.95 -23.11
C ASP A 302 80.14 -51.34 -22.52
N LYS A 303 80.45 -52.66 -22.48
CA LYS A 303 81.53 -53.32 -23.26
C LYS A 303 81.75 -54.80 -22.89
N HIS A 304 81.61 -55.63 -23.93
CA HIS A 304 82.30 -56.90 -24.25
C HIS A 304 82.55 -57.99 -23.20
N ALA A 305 81.88 -59.14 -23.39
CA ALA A 305 82.52 -60.47 -23.29
C ALA A 305 81.75 -61.54 -24.10
N ARG A 306 82.39 -61.98 -25.19
CA ARG A 306 82.49 -63.33 -25.80
C ARG A 306 81.32 -64.35 -25.74
N LEU A 307 81.06 -64.88 -26.96
CA LEU A 307 80.75 -66.26 -27.36
C LEU A 307 79.55 -66.99 -26.71
N ALA A 308 78.48 -67.20 -27.49
CA ALA A 308 78.05 -68.50 -28.04
C ALA A 308 76.64 -68.37 -28.66
N ALA A 309 76.38 -69.17 -29.70
CA ALA A 309 75.21 -69.14 -30.57
C ALA A 309 74.01 -69.98 -30.00
N PRO A 310 72.96 -70.37 -30.78
CA PRO A 310 71.66 -69.68 -30.86
C PRO A 310 70.44 -70.61 -30.62
N ALA A 311 69.23 -70.06 -30.49
CA ALA A 311 67.93 -70.67 -30.86
C ALA A 311 66.77 -69.68 -30.54
N ALA A 312 65.99 -69.23 -31.52
CA ALA A 312 64.61 -69.70 -31.84
C ALA A 312 63.60 -69.40 -30.71
N ALA A 313 62.38 -68.87 -30.86
CA ALA A 313 61.44 -68.67 -31.96
C ALA A 313 60.39 -67.62 -31.45
N ALA A 314 59.90 -66.72 -32.30
CA ALA A 314 58.55 -66.72 -32.91
C ALA A 314 57.39 -66.14 -32.06
N ALA A 315 56.52 -65.41 -32.78
CA ALA A 315 55.11 -65.08 -32.50
C ALA A 315 54.81 -64.05 -31.37
N ASP A 316 53.86 -63.11 -31.46
CA ASP A 316 52.83 -62.79 -32.46
C ASP A 316 52.20 -61.41 -32.14
N GLY A 317 51.54 -60.79 -33.14
CA GLY A 317 50.44 -59.82 -32.99
C GLY A 317 50.85 -58.35 -32.77
N VAL A 318 50.87 -57.41 -33.73
CA VAL A 318 49.87 -57.01 -34.75
C VAL A 318 48.53 -56.59 -34.13
N LEU A 319 48.37 -55.30 -33.77
CA LEU A 319 47.50 -54.36 -34.50
C LEU A 319 47.41 -52.97 -33.85
N SER A 320 47.70 -52.00 -34.71
CA SER A 320 47.38 -50.57 -34.68
C SER A 320 45.87 -50.27 -34.72
N ALA A 321 45.45 -49.13 -34.17
CA ALA A 321 44.44 -48.20 -34.74
C ALA A 321 44.19 -47.06 -33.72
N THR A 322 44.73 -45.86 -33.92
CA THR A 322 44.12 -44.70 -34.63
C THR A 322 42.91 -44.05 -33.93
N LEU A 323 43.13 -42.78 -33.54
CA LEU A 323 42.21 -41.64 -33.40
C LEU A 323 41.14 -41.54 -34.54
N PRO A 324 40.10 -40.66 -34.52
CA PRO A 324 40.06 -39.31 -33.92
C PRO A 324 38.72 -38.76 -33.35
N ALA A 325 38.87 -37.61 -32.69
CA ALA A 325 38.05 -36.39 -32.63
C ALA A 325 36.53 -36.38 -32.95
N GLY A 326 35.81 -35.61 -32.12
CA GLY A 326 34.69 -34.77 -32.54
C GLY A 326 33.37 -35.06 -31.81
N HIS A 327 32.88 -34.12 -31.00
CA HIS A 327 31.78 -33.24 -31.40
C HIS A 327 31.19 -32.45 -30.22
N ARG A 328 30.86 -31.21 -30.55
CA ARG A 328 30.22 -30.14 -29.80
C ARG A 328 28.70 -30.21 -30.03
N TRP A 329 27.91 -30.04 -28.97
CA TRP A 329 26.48 -29.66 -28.92
C TRP A 329 26.33 -28.91 -27.57
N VAL A 330 25.85 -27.67 -27.38
CA VAL A 330 24.71 -26.86 -27.84
C VAL A 330 23.34 -27.51 -27.58
N VAL A 331 22.46 -26.69 -26.99
CA VAL A 331 21.04 -26.89 -26.61
C VAL A 331 20.89 -27.51 -25.21
N LYS A 332 20.17 -26.92 -24.24
CA LYS A 332 18.98 -26.06 -24.28
C LYS A 332 18.96 -25.13 -23.06
#